data_AF-A0A7C9EF97-F1
#
_entry.id   AF-A0A7C9EF97-F1
#
_cell.length_a   1.000
_cell.length_b   1.000
_cell.length_c   1.000
_cell.angle_alpha   90.00
_cell.angle_beta   90.00
_cell.angle_gamma   90.00
#
_symmetry.space_group_name_H-M   'P 1'
#
loop_
_entity.id
_entity.type
_entity.pdbx_description
1 polymer ?
#
loop_
_entity_poly.entity_id
_entity_poly.type
_entity_poly.pdbx_seq_one_letter_code
_entity_poly.pdbx_strand_id
1 'polypeptide(L)'
;MPKSDAIEYNHFSVSRSNGNLSTLSGGQTPDNARSSQLSSPSATLFSPGRFPNDREYDPHTNGPAQGWMQVSESEDQSRLQQQIKEHEEEIMQLRRHLTHYSVKEAQIRNEKCVLENRIAHMRMAFDQQQQDLVNAASKALSYRQDIMEENVRLACALQDAQQERTTFVSSLLPLLAEYSLQPQVSDAQSIVSNIKLLFRHLQENLLITEARLKESQYQLTPWRSDWRDTKFASQSQGNSSGAALT
;
A
#
# COMPACT_ATOMS: atom_id res chain seq x y z
N MET A 1 12.51 30.18 -33.17
CA MET A 1 12.04 29.04 -33.99
C MET A 1 12.21 27.77 -33.16
N PRO A 2 11.12 27.06 -32.81
CA PRO A 2 11.20 25.80 -32.09
C PRO A 2 11.37 24.63 -33.08
N LYS A 3 12.18 23.63 -32.72
CA LYS A 3 12.21 22.34 -33.40
C LYS A 3 11.47 21.34 -32.54
N SER A 4 10.35 20.87 -33.10
CA SER A 4 9.50 19.81 -32.60
C SER A 4 10.04 18.44 -33.02
N ASP A 5 9.62 17.44 -32.24
CA ASP A 5 9.36 16.04 -32.61
C ASP A 5 10.51 15.05 -32.77
N ALA A 6 10.59 14.10 -31.84
CA ALA A 6 10.19 12.72 -32.12
C ALA A 6 10.06 11.93 -30.79
N ILE A 7 8.81 11.59 -30.44
CA ILE A 7 8.46 10.64 -29.37
C ILE A 7 8.39 9.26 -30.03
N GLU A 8 9.24 8.33 -29.61
CA GLU A 8 9.20 6.94 -30.04
C GLU A 8 8.24 6.15 -29.13
N TYR A 9 7.05 5.87 -29.65
CA TYR A 9 6.07 4.94 -29.08
C TYR A 9 6.48 3.51 -29.46
N ASN A 10 6.91 2.70 -28.49
CA ASN A 10 7.01 1.25 -28.68
C ASN A 10 5.78 0.55 -28.13
N HIS A 11 4.97 0.07 -29.07
CA HIS A 11 3.81 -0.80 -28.93
C HIS A 11 4.31 -2.22 -28.61
N PHE A 12 3.96 -2.79 -27.46
CA PHE A 12 3.97 -4.24 -27.26
C PHE A 12 2.65 -4.69 -26.66
N SER A 13 1.80 -5.22 -27.55
CA SER A 13 0.53 -5.86 -27.21
C SER A 13 0.71 -7.35 -26.96
N VAL A 14 0.30 -7.77 -25.76
CA VAL A 14 -0.48 -8.97 -25.40
C VAL A 14 -0.07 -10.32 -26.00
N SER A 15 0.26 -11.25 -25.11
CA SER A 15 -0.18 -12.65 -25.25
C SER A 15 -0.69 -13.16 -23.91
N ARG A 16 -1.96 -13.60 -23.95
CA ARG A 16 -2.77 -14.14 -22.87
C ARG A 16 -2.80 -15.66 -23.03
N SER A 17 -2.55 -16.42 -21.97
CA SER A 17 -2.93 -17.83 -21.91
C SER A 17 -3.23 -18.28 -20.47
N ASN A 18 -4.31 -19.04 -20.35
CA ASN A 18 -5.11 -19.43 -19.19
C ASN A 18 -4.45 -20.33 -18.13
N GLY A 19 -5.13 -20.40 -16.97
CA GLY A 19 -5.19 -21.53 -16.03
C GLY A 19 -4.80 -21.10 -14.61
N ASN A 20 -5.53 -21.36 -13.52
CA ASN A 20 -6.61 -22.29 -13.24
C ASN A 20 -7.33 -21.79 -11.96
N LEU A 21 -8.67 -21.87 -11.94
CA LEU A 21 -9.50 -21.57 -10.78
C LEU A 21 -9.63 -22.85 -9.94
N SER A 22 -9.30 -22.80 -8.65
CA SER A 22 -9.72 -23.82 -7.70
C SER A 22 -10.00 -23.19 -6.34
N THR A 23 -11.28 -23.11 -6.04
CA THR A 23 -11.89 -22.78 -4.75
C THR A 23 -11.97 -24.01 -3.85
N LEU A 24 -11.62 -23.87 -2.56
CA LEU A 24 -12.17 -24.52 -1.33
C LEU A 24 -11.21 -24.17 -0.17
N SER A 25 -11.59 -23.33 0.79
CA SER A 25 -12.36 -23.60 2.01
C SER A 25 -11.56 -24.24 3.16
N GLY A 26 -11.43 -23.49 4.27
CA GLY A 26 -11.55 -24.04 5.63
C GLY A 26 -10.32 -24.03 6.54
N GLY A 27 -10.37 -23.21 7.59
CA GLY A 27 -10.19 -23.68 8.97
C GLY A 27 -8.78 -23.79 9.59
N GLN A 28 -8.42 -22.77 10.37
CA GLN A 28 -7.77 -22.77 11.71
C GLN A 28 -6.45 -23.53 12.01
N THR A 29 -5.65 -22.84 12.86
CA THR A 29 -4.47 -23.22 13.67
C THR A 29 -3.09 -23.28 12.99
N PRO A 30 -2.08 -22.65 13.61
CA PRO A 30 -0.71 -23.13 13.56
C PRO A 30 -0.18 -23.34 14.98
N ASP A 31 -0.25 -24.58 15.46
CA ASP A 31 0.63 -25.04 16.54
C ASP A 31 1.80 -25.81 15.93
N ASN A 32 2.99 -25.33 16.27
CA ASN A 32 4.20 -26.13 16.48
C ASN A 32 4.90 -26.76 15.25
N ALA A 33 5.91 -26.07 14.71
CA ALA A 33 7.05 -26.70 14.03
C ALA A 33 8.27 -25.74 13.99
N ARG A 34 8.83 -25.40 15.15
CA ARG A 34 10.16 -24.77 15.21
C ARG A 34 11.23 -25.85 15.10
N SER A 35 11.49 -26.30 13.87
CA SER A 35 12.64 -27.13 13.55
C SER A 35 13.62 -26.30 12.73
N SER A 36 14.61 -25.71 13.41
CA SER A 36 15.78 -25.15 12.74
C SER A 36 16.99 -25.60 13.54
N GLN A 37 17.49 -26.76 13.13
CA GLN A 37 18.76 -27.30 13.57
C GLN A 37 19.86 -26.37 13.06
N LEU A 38 20.66 -25.86 13.99
CA LEU A 38 21.89 -25.15 13.68
C LEU A 38 22.91 -26.22 13.26
N SER A 39 23.22 -26.27 11.96
CA SER A 39 24.32 -27.10 11.45
C SER A 39 25.58 -26.26 11.35
N SER A 40 26.51 -26.48 12.28
CA SER A 40 27.92 -26.09 12.14
C SER A 40 28.65 -27.17 11.34
N PRO A 41 29.46 -26.84 10.32
CA PRO A 41 30.35 -27.83 9.72
C PRO A 41 31.64 -27.95 10.55
N SER A 42 31.83 -29.13 11.12
CA SER A 42 33.09 -29.59 11.72
C SER A 42 34.17 -29.71 10.66
N ALA A 43 35.33 -29.08 10.89
CA ALA A 43 36.54 -29.36 10.13
C ALA A 43 37.21 -30.63 10.66
N THR A 44 37.26 -31.66 9.81
CA THR A 44 37.96 -32.92 10.01
C THR A 44 39.47 -32.69 10.05
N LEU A 45 40.10 -32.91 11.20
CA LEU A 45 41.56 -33.04 11.32
C LEU A 45 41.93 -34.52 11.12
N PHE A 46 42.70 -34.80 10.07
CA PHE A 46 43.28 -36.11 9.81
C PHE A 46 44.62 -36.27 10.57
N SER A 47 44.72 -37.34 11.35
CA SER A 47 45.94 -37.76 12.06
C SER A 47 46.91 -38.52 11.14
N PRO A 48 48.24 -38.36 11.27
CA PRO A 48 49.22 -39.24 10.62
C PRO A 48 49.39 -40.57 11.37
N GLY A 49 49.20 -41.68 10.65
CA GLY A 49 49.41 -43.06 11.14
C GLY A 49 50.90 -43.44 11.23
N ARG A 50 51.20 -44.26 12.25
CA ARG A 50 52.51 -44.89 12.54
C ARG A 50 52.85 -45.99 11.54
N PHE A 51 54.14 -46.23 11.32
CA PHE A 51 54.69 -47.59 11.35
C PHE A 51 56.09 -47.63 12.01
N PRO A 52 56.35 -48.61 12.91
CA PRO A 52 57.65 -48.90 13.51
C PRO A 52 58.42 -49.92 12.66
N ASN A 53 59.75 -49.86 12.66
CA ASN A 53 60.57 -50.99 12.22
C ASN A 53 61.65 -51.29 13.26
N ASP A 54 61.34 -52.31 14.04
CA ASP A 54 62.23 -53.15 14.82
C ASP A 54 62.94 -54.11 13.86
N ARG A 55 64.27 -54.18 13.88
CA ARG A 55 65.01 -55.24 13.18
C ARG A 55 66.38 -55.45 13.82
N GLU A 56 66.41 -56.41 14.73
CA GLU A 56 67.60 -57.09 15.24
C GLU A 56 68.09 -58.11 14.19
N TYR A 57 69.36 -58.06 13.83
CA TYR A 57 70.10 -59.18 13.23
C TYR A 57 71.57 -59.06 13.57
N ASP A 58 72.05 -60.00 14.37
CA ASP A 58 73.46 -60.34 14.52
C ASP A 58 73.72 -61.57 13.61
N PRO A 59 74.87 -61.62 12.91
CA PRO A 59 75.65 -62.85 13.02
C PRO A 59 77.16 -62.60 13.03
N HIS A 60 77.79 -63.06 14.10
CA HIS A 60 79.23 -63.34 14.15
C HIS A 60 79.64 -64.38 13.10
N THR A 61 80.72 -64.10 12.35
CA THR A 61 81.68 -65.12 11.90
C THR A 61 83.04 -64.48 11.56
N ASN A 62 84.09 -65.04 12.18
CA ASN A 62 85.53 -64.75 12.03
C ASN A 62 85.99 -64.94 10.57
N GLY A 63 87.09 -64.39 10.05
CA GLY A 63 88.33 -63.89 10.65
C GLY A 63 89.29 -63.33 9.56
N PRO A 64 90.60 -63.18 9.85
CA PRO A 64 91.41 -62.04 9.43
C PRO A 64 92.38 -62.35 8.28
N ALA A 65 92.77 -61.33 7.50
CA ALA A 65 94.14 -61.16 6.99
C ALA A 65 94.25 -59.94 6.08
N GLN A 66 95.20 -59.06 6.44
CA GLN A 66 96.12 -58.37 5.54
C GLN A 66 95.54 -57.48 4.43
N GLY A 67 95.81 -56.18 4.59
CA GLY A 67 96.75 -55.57 3.65
C GLY A 67 96.29 -54.28 2.98
N TRP A 68 96.97 -53.20 3.37
CA TRP A 68 97.34 -52.08 2.51
C TRP A 68 96.25 -51.09 2.08
N MET A 69 96.59 -49.82 2.25
CA MET A 69 95.80 -48.60 2.14
C MET A 69 95.28 -48.27 0.71
N GLN A 70 94.13 -47.57 0.70
CA GLN A 70 93.75 -46.45 -0.17
C GLN A 70 93.62 -46.68 -1.70
N VAL A 71 92.53 -47.31 -2.14
CA VAL A 71 91.78 -46.94 -3.38
C VAL A 71 90.32 -47.37 -3.22
N SER A 72 89.46 -46.50 -2.65
CA SER A 72 87.97 -46.60 -2.69
C SER A 72 87.30 -45.30 -2.22
N GLU A 73 87.99 -44.48 -1.42
CA GLU A 73 87.48 -43.16 -1.01
C GLU A 73 87.20 -42.22 -2.20
N SER A 74 87.96 -42.32 -3.29
CA SER A 74 87.82 -41.40 -4.44
C SER A 74 86.54 -41.60 -5.25
N GLU A 75 86.04 -42.84 -5.38
CA GLU A 75 84.82 -43.15 -6.16
C GLU A 75 83.56 -42.85 -5.35
N ASP A 76 83.55 -43.22 -4.06
CA ASP A 76 82.47 -42.86 -3.14
C ASP A 76 82.37 -41.34 -2.93
N GLN A 77 83.51 -40.64 -2.84
CA GLN A 77 83.55 -39.18 -2.80
C GLN A 77 82.99 -38.55 -4.07
N SER A 78 83.26 -39.13 -5.25
CA SER A 78 82.73 -38.63 -6.53
C SER A 78 81.22 -38.85 -6.64
N ARG A 79 80.72 -40.01 -6.18
CA ARG A 79 79.28 -40.31 -6.13
C ARG A 79 78.53 -39.41 -5.16
N LEU A 80 79.10 -39.16 -3.97
CA LEU A 80 78.54 -38.23 -3.00
C LEU A 80 78.53 -36.79 -3.54
N GLN A 81 79.59 -36.36 -4.23
CA GLN A 81 79.62 -35.06 -4.90
C GLN A 81 78.54 -34.91 -5.98
N GLN A 82 78.25 -35.98 -6.73
CA GLN A 82 77.17 -35.97 -7.71
C GLN A 82 75.79 -35.85 -7.06
N GLN A 83 75.53 -36.60 -5.98
CA GLN A 83 74.27 -36.48 -5.22
C GLN A 83 74.09 -35.09 -4.59
N ILE A 84 75.17 -34.50 -4.07
CA ILE A 84 75.12 -33.13 -3.53
C ILE A 84 74.70 -32.14 -4.61
N LYS A 85 75.27 -32.23 -5.82
CA LYS A 85 74.89 -31.37 -6.95
C LYS A 85 73.43 -31.55 -7.36
N GLU A 86 72.96 -32.79 -7.46
CA GLU A 86 71.56 -33.10 -7.79
C GLU A 86 70.60 -32.53 -6.74
N HIS A 87 70.92 -32.68 -5.46
CA HIS A 87 70.13 -32.10 -4.37
C HIS A 87 70.20 -30.57 -4.35
N GLU A 88 71.33 -29.95 -4.68
CA GLU A 88 71.43 -28.49 -4.84
C GLU A 88 70.53 -27.97 -5.97
N GLU A 89 70.50 -28.67 -7.10
CA GLU A 89 69.61 -28.36 -8.22
C GLU A 89 68.13 -28.51 -7.82
N GLU A 90 67.78 -29.59 -7.13
CA GLU A 90 66.42 -29.82 -6.60
C GLU A 90 66.00 -28.72 -5.62
N ILE A 91 66.86 -28.36 -4.66
CA ILE A 91 66.62 -27.26 -3.72
C ILE A 91 66.40 -25.95 -4.48
N MET A 92 67.18 -25.68 -5.52
CA MET A 92 67.02 -24.49 -6.34
C MET A 92 65.66 -24.48 -7.08
N GLN A 93 65.24 -25.62 -7.64
CA GLN A 93 63.95 -25.77 -8.31
C GLN A 93 62.78 -25.62 -7.33
N LEU A 94 62.83 -26.25 -6.17
CA LEU A 94 61.81 -26.12 -5.12
C LEU A 94 61.68 -24.69 -4.62
N ARG A 95 62.80 -23.99 -4.41
CA ARG A 95 62.79 -22.56 -4.06
C ARG A 95 62.13 -21.71 -5.13
N ARG A 96 62.39 -22.00 -6.42
CA ARG A 96 61.73 -21.33 -7.55
C ARG A 96 60.22 -21.60 -7.59
N HIS A 97 59.80 -22.84 -7.32
CA HIS A 97 58.38 -23.16 -7.22
C HIS A 97 57.72 -22.46 -6.05
N LEU A 98 58.39 -22.39 -4.89
CA LEU A 98 57.86 -21.71 -3.71
C LEU A 98 57.61 -20.22 -3.98
N THR A 99 58.55 -19.53 -4.63
CA THR A 99 58.38 -18.11 -4.98
C THR A 99 57.26 -17.92 -6.00
N HIS A 100 57.21 -18.77 -7.04
CA HIS A 100 56.15 -18.72 -8.06
C HIS A 100 54.75 -18.94 -7.47
N TYR A 101 54.59 -19.95 -6.61
CA TYR A 101 53.31 -20.24 -5.97
C TYR A 101 52.94 -19.16 -4.95
N SER A 102 53.89 -18.58 -4.23
CA SER A 102 53.63 -17.47 -3.32
C SER A 102 53.03 -16.25 -4.04
N VAL A 103 53.55 -15.90 -5.22
CA VAL A 103 53.00 -14.82 -6.06
C VAL A 103 51.58 -15.15 -6.54
N LYS A 104 51.36 -16.37 -7.05
CA LYS A 104 50.03 -16.81 -7.50
C LYS A 104 49.01 -16.79 -6.36
N GLU A 105 49.41 -17.21 -5.17
CA GLU A 105 48.55 -17.20 -3.99
C GLU A 105 48.16 -15.77 -3.60
N ALA A 106 49.10 -14.83 -3.65
CA ALA A 106 48.81 -13.41 -3.43
C ALA A 106 47.85 -12.85 -4.48
N GLN A 107 48.02 -13.22 -5.75
CA GLN A 107 47.11 -12.83 -6.83
C GLN A 107 45.68 -13.36 -6.60
N ILE A 108 45.53 -14.66 -6.31
CA ILE A 108 44.23 -15.28 -6.05
C ILE A 108 43.54 -14.63 -4.84
N ARG A 109 44.30 -14.31 -3.79
CA ARG A 109 43.75 -13.59 -2.63
C ARG A 109 43.24 -12.19 -3.01
N ASN A 110 43.95 -11.46 -3.87
CA ASN A 110 43.51 -10.16 -4.34
C ASN A 110 42.22 -10.27 -5.18
N GLU A 111 42.20 -11.17 -6.16
CA GLU A 111 41.02 -11.41 -7.00
C GLU A 111 39.80 -11.82 -6.16
N LYS A 112 40.01 -12.70 -5.17
CA LYS A 112 38.97 -13.08 -4.20
C LYS A 112 38.40 -11.86 -3.48
N CYS A 113 39.26 -11.00 -2.93
CA CYS A 113 38.83 -9.78 -2.23
C CYS A 113 38.02 -8.84 -3.14
N VAL A 114 38.46 -8.65 -4.39
CA VAL A 114 37.74 -7.82 -5.38
C VAL A 114 36.35 -8.40 -5.69
N LEU A 115 36.25 -9.72 -5.86
CA LEU A 115 34.97 -10.39 -6.12
C LEU A 115 34.02 -10.31 -4.92
N GLU A 116 34.54 -10.50 -3.71
CA GLU A 116 33.76 -10.36 -2.48
C GLU A 116 33.20 -8.94 -2.33
N ASN A 117 34.02 -7.92 -2.59
CA ASN A 117 33.58 -6.52 -2.57
C ASN A 117 32.49 -6.24 -3.62
N ARG A 118 32.60 -6.84 -4.81
CA ARG A 118 31.60 -6.69 -5.86
C ARG A 118 30.28 -7.37 -5.51
N ILE A 119 30.34 -8.57 -4.93
CA ILE A 119 29.14 -9.30 -4.47
C ILE A 119 28.45 -8.52 -3.36
N ALA A 120 29.21 -7.98 -2.39
CA ALA A 120 28.66 -7.14 -1.33
C ALA A 120 27.97 -5.88 -1.90
N HIS A 121 28.61 -5.19 -2.83
CA HIS A 121 27.99 -4.04 -3.52
C HIS A 121 26.72 -4.39 -4.26
N MET A 122 26.72 -5.48 -5.04
CA MET A 122 25.54 -5.92 -5.78
C MET A 122 24.38 -6.28 -4.84
N ARG A 123 24.66 -6.91 -3.69
CA ARG A 123 23.64 -7.20 -2.66
C ARG A 123 23.04 -5.93 -2.09
N MET A 124 23.87 -4.97 -1.66
CA MET A 124 23.38 -3.70 -1.13
C MET A 124 22.53 -2.93 -2.16
N ALA A 125 22.97 -2.88 -3.43
CA ALA A 125 22.23 -2.21 -4.49
C ALA A 125 20.87 -2.87 -4.74
N PHE A 126 20.81 -4.20 -4.69
CA PHE A 126 19.56 -4.94 -4.82
C PHE A 126 18.61 -4.67 -3.65
N ASP A 127 19.12 -4.73 -2.41
CA ASP A 127 18.33 -4.45 -1.20
C ASP A 127 17.76 -3.02 -1.24
N GLN A 128 18.56 -2.05 -1.69
CA GLN A 128 18.10 -0.67 -1.87
C GLN A 128 16.98 -0.58 -2.91
N GLN A 129 17.14 -1.24 -4.07
CA GLN A 129 16.09 -1.27 -5.10
C GLN A 129 14.79 -1.91 -4.59
N GLN A 130 14.90 -2.97 -3.79
CA GLN A 130 13.72 -3.60 -3.18
C GLN A 130 13.05 -2.65 -2.19
N GLN A 131 13.81 -1.96 -1.35
CA GLN A 131 13.28 -0.99 -0.42
C GLN A 131 12.59 0.18 -1.13
N ASP A 132 13.19 0.70 -2.21
CA ASP A 132 12.63 1.79 -3.00
C ASP A 132 11.32 1.37 -3.70
N LEU A 133 11.27 0.14 -4.21
CA LEU A 133 10.04 -0.43 -4.78
C LEU A 133 8.92 -0.54 -3.73
N VAL A 134 9.24 -1.05 -2.54
CA VAL A 134 8.28 -1.14 -1.42
C VAL A 134 7.79 0.24 -1.01
N ASN A 135 8.70 1.22 -0.89
CA ASN A 135 8.35 2.59 -0.55
C ASN A 135 7.44 3.23 -1.61
N ALA A 136 7.74 3.04 -2.89
CA ALA A 136 6.93 3.54 -3.99
C ALA A 136 5.53 2.90 -3.99
N ALA A 137 5.44 1.59 -3.81
CA ALA A 137 4.18 0.86 -3.73
C ALA A 137 3.34 1.32 -2.52
N SER A 138 3.98 1.47 -1.35
CA SER A 138 3.32 1.98 -0.14
C SER A 138 2.75 3.38 -0.34
N LYS A 139 3.53 4.28 -0.95
CA LYS A 139 3.08 5.64 -1.27
C LYS A 139 1.92 5.64 -2.27
N ALA A 140 1.98 4.82 -3.31
CA ALA A 140 0.90 4.69 -4.29
C ALA A 140 -0.40 4.15 -3.67
N LEU A 141 -0.29 3.19 -2.74
CA LEU A 141 -1.43 2.66 -2.00
C LEU A 141 -2.07 3.72 -1.10
N SER A 142 -1.25 4.52 -0.39
CA SER A 142 -1.74 5.64 0.42
C SER A 142 -2.52 6.64 -0.42
N TYR A 143 -1.99 7.07 -1.57
CA TYR A 143 -2.72 7.99 -2.45
C TYR A 143 -4.05 7.43 -2.95
N ARG A 144 -4.09 6.13 -3.29
CA ARG A 144 -5.32 5.48 -3.73
C ARG A 144 -6.34 5.38 -2.60
N GLN A 145 -5.88 5.18 -1.36
CA GLN A 145 -6.75 5.18 -0.19
C GLN A 145 -7.39 6.56 0.02
N ASP A 146 -6.61 7.63 -0.05
CA ASP A 146 -7.13 9.01 0.12
C ASP A 146 -8.23 9.34 -0.91
N ILE A 147 -8.02 8.96 -2.18
CA ILE A 147 -9.02 9.13 -3.25
C ILE A 147 -10.28 8.32 -2.96
N MET A 148 -10.13 7.08 -2.49
CA MET A 148 -11.25 6.21 -2.18
C MET A 148 -12.07 6.74 -1.01
N GLU A 149 -11.41 7.25 0.04
CA GLU A 149 -12.08 7.87 1.17
C GLU A 149 -12.87 9.12 0.76
N GLU A 150 -12.32 9.95 -0.12
CA GLU A 150 -13.06 11.10 -0.68
C GLU A 150 -14.25 10.66 -1.53
N ASN A 151 -14.10 9.64 -2.37
CA ASN A 151 -15.22 9.10 -3.15
C ASN A 151 -16.35 8.58 -2.25
N VAL A 152 -16.01 7.96 -1.11
CA VAL A 152 -17.02 7.55 -0.11
C VAL A 152 -17.72 8.76 0.48
N ARG A 153 -16.98 9.80 0.90
CA ARG A 153 -17.58 11.04 1.42
C ARG A 153 -18.51 11.70 0.42
N LEU A 154 -18.09 11.82 -0.84
CA LEU A 154 -18.89 12.39 -1.92
C LEU A 154 -20.14 11.56 -2.22
N ALA A 155 -20.03 10.23 -2.20
CA ALA A 155 -21.17 9.34 -2.39
C ALA A 155 -22.22 9.50 -1.28
N CYS A 156 -21.79 9.61 -0.01
CA CYS A 156 -22.69 9.89 1.11
C CYS A 156 -23.37 11.27 0.94
N ALA A 157 -22.61 12.33 0.65
CA ALA A 157 -23.17 13.66 0.43
C ALA A 157 -24.18 13.69 -0.74
N LEU A 158 -23.92 12.94 -1.81
CA LEU A 158 -24.84 12.80 -2.92
C LEU A 158 -26.13 12.07 -2.51
N GLN A 159 -26.01 11.00 -1.73
CA GLN A 159 -27.16 10.26 -1.21
C GLN A 159 -28.04 11.15 -0.33
N ASP A 160 -27.44 11.93 0.57
CA ASP A 160 -28.16 12.87 1.43
C ASP A 160 -28.92 13.92 0.59
N ALA A 161 -28.25 14.53 -0.38
CA ALA A 161 -28.88 15.50 -1.29
C ALA A 161 -30.03 14.88 -2.11
N GLN A 162 -29.89 13.64 -2.57
CA GLN A 162 -30.95 12.92 -3.29
C GLN A 162 -32.13 12.58 -2.38
N GLN A 163 -31.88 12.22 -1.12
CA GLN A 163 -32.92 11.93 -0.14
C GLN A 163 -33.70 13.19 0.22
N GLU A 164 -33.03 14.31 0.45
CA GLU A 164 -33.69 15.61 0.67
C GLU A 164 -34.55 15.98 -0.53
N ARG A 165 -34.00 15.91 -1.75
CA ARG A 165 -34.76 16.18 -2.98
C ARG A 165 -35.99 15.29 -3.06
N THR A 166 -35.86 13.99 -2.80
CA THR A 166 -36.99 13.05 -2.85
C THR A 166 -38.06 13.42 -1.82
N THR A 167 -37.66 13.84 -0.63
CA THR A 167 -38.55 14.29 0.45
C THR A 167 -39.30 15.58 0.06
N PHE A 168 -38.61 16.54 -0.56
CA PHE A 168 -39.25 17.78 -1.04
C PHE A 168 -40.20 17.51 -2.22
N VAL A 169 -39.79 16.69 -3.17
CA VAL A 169 -40.60 16.38 -4.36
C VAL A 169 -41.85 15.59 -3.96
N SER A 170 -41.72 14.63 -3.05
CA SER A 170 -42.86 13.81 -2.57
C SER A 170 -43.86 14.60 -1.73
N SER A 171 -43.44 15.70 -1.08
CA SER A 171 -44.35 16.58 -0.34
C SER A 171 -45.00 17.65 -1.24
N LEU A 172 -44.26 18.22 -2.19
CA LEU A 172 -44.76 19.32 -3.04
C LEU A 172 -45.64 18.87 -4.21
N LEU A 173 -45.32 17.74 -4.86
CA LEU A 173 -46.08 17.29 -6.02
C LEU A 173 -47.57 16.99 -5.70
N PRO A 174 -47.89 16.27 -4.60
CA PRO A 174 -49.29 16.05 -4.22
C PRO A 174 -50.05 17.35 -3.98
N LEU A 175 -49.43 18.32 -3.29
CA LEU A 175 -50.03 19.64 -3.05
C LEU A 175 -50.34 20.38 -4.35
N LEU A 176 -49.44 20.34 -5.33
CA LEU A 176 -49.69 20.94 -6.65
C LEU A 176 -50.81 20.21 -7.41
N ALA A 177 -50.92 18.89 -7.25
CA ALA A 177 -51.95 18.09 -7.90
C ALA A 177 -53.36 18.43 -7.39
N GLU A 178 -53.53 18.78 -6.11
CA GLU A 178 -54.81 19.23 -5.53
C GLU A 178 -55.39 20.46 -6.26
N TYR A 179 -54.53 21.29 -6.83
CA TYR A 179 -54.92 22.50 -7.57
C TYR A 179 -54.80 22.34 -9.09
N SER A 180 -54.62 21.11 -9.59
CA SER A 180 -54.42 20.81 -11.03
C SER A 180 -53.18 21.48 -11.64
N LEU A 181 -52.15 21.76 -10.84
CA LEU A 181 -50.90 22.43 -11.26
C LEU A 181 -49.72 21.47 -11.39
N GLN A 182 -49.98 20.27 -11.91
CA GLN A 182 -48.97 19.23 -11.98
C GLN A 182 -47.94 19.53 -13.08
N PRO A 183 -46.65 19.64 -12.75
CA PRO A 183 -45.63 19.87 -13.77
C PRO A 183 -45.44 18.64 -14.66
N GLN A 184 -45.17 18.85 -15.96
CA GLN A 184 -44.81 17.77 -16.88
C GLN A 184 -43.45 17.12 -16.52
N VAL A 185 -42.55 17.89 -15.92
CA VAL A 185 -41.22 17.45 -15.50
C VAL A 185 -41.04 17.82 -14.03
N SER A 186 -40.62 16.86 -13.21
CA SER A 186 -40.40 17.07 -11.76
C SER A 186 -39.03 17.70 -11.45
N ASP A 187 -38.56 18.59 -12.31
CA ASP A 187 -37.34 19.35 -12.07
C ASP A 187 -37.63 20.58 -11.20
N ALA A 188 -36.59 21.08 -10.52
CA ALA A 188 -36.74 22.16 -9.56
C ALA A 188 -37.39 23.41 -10.17
N GLN A 189 -37.05 23.74 -11.42
CA GLN A 189 -37.55 24.94 -12.08
C GLN A 189 -39.05 24.85 -12.37
N SER A 190 -39.52 23.72 -12.89
CA SER A 190 -40.94 23.50 -13.18
C SER A 190 -41.78 23.47 -11.90
N ILE A 191 -41.28 22.80 -10.85
CA ILE A 191 -41.95 22.75 -9.54
C ILE A 191 -42.06 24.17 -8.96
N VAL A 192 -40.96 24.95 -8.93
CA VAL A 192 -40.97 26.33 -8.41
C VAL A 192 -41.89 27.23 -9.21
N SER A 193 -41.93 27.09 -10.54
CA SER A 193 -42.83 27.87 -11.40
C SER A 193 -44.30 27.59 -11.09
N ASN A 194 -44.69 26.32 -10.95
CA ASN A 194 -46.05 25.93 -10.59
C ASN A 194 -46.42 26.36 -9.16
N ILE A 195 -45.50 26.31 -8.19
CA ILE A 195 -45.74 26.83 -6.83
C ILE A 195 -45.99 28.35 -6.85
N LYS A 196 -45.24 29.11 -7.65
CA LYS A 196 -45.49 30.56 -7.82
C LYS A 196 -46.87 30.83 -8.41
N LEU A 197 -47.33 30.00 -9.35
CA LEU A 197 -48.65 30.11 -9.93
C LEU A 197 -49.74 29.77 -8.90
N LEU A 198 -49.55 28.69 -8.13
CA LEU A 198 -50.44 28.32 -7.01
C LEU A 198 -50.59 29.47 -6.02
N PHE A 199 -49.48 30.08 -5.60
CA PHE A 199 -49.51 31.20 -4.66
C PHE A 199 -50.32 32.38 -5.19
N ARG A 200 -50.12 32.76 -6.47
CA ARG A 200 -50.92 33.82 -7.10
C ARG A 200 -52.41 33.47 -7.15
N HIS A 201 -52.72 32.23 -7.51
CA HIS A 201 -54.11 31.77 -7.59
C HIS A 201 -54.81 31.82 -6.23
N LEU A 202 -54.14 31.35 -5.17
CA LEU A 202 -54.67 31.42 -3.80
C LEU A 202 -54.85 32.87 -3.32
N GLN A 203 -53.91 33.75 -3.65
CA GLN A 203 -54.00 35.17 -3.30
C GLN A 203 -55.18 35.86 -4.00
N GLU A 204 -55.40 35.56 -5.28
CA GLU A 204 -56.54 36.09 -6.04
C GLU A 204 -57.88 35.56 -5.51
N ASN A 205 -57.97 34.25 -5.22
CA ASN A 205 -59.16 33.65 -4.61
C ASN A 205 -59.49 34.28 -3.24
N LEU A 206 -58.46 34.55 -2.42
CA LEU A 206 -58.64 35.24 -1.14
C LEU A 206 -59.19 36.66 -1.33
N LEU A 207 -58.63 37.42 -2.26
CA LEU A 207 -59.08 38.79 -2.54
C LEU A 207 -60.55 38.80 -3.00
N ILE A 208 -60.92 37.89 -3.92
CA ILE A 208 -62.28 37.77 -4.43
C ILE A 208 -63.24 37.38 -3.30
N THR A 209 -62.89 36.41 -2.48
CA THR A 209 -63.73 35.97 -1.36
C THR A 209 -63.90 37.06 -0.30
N GLU A 210 -62.85 37.83 0.01
CA GLU A 210 -62.94 38.99 0.90
C GLU A 210 -63.85 40.08 0.33
N ALA A 211 -63.74 40.38 -0.97
CA ALA A 211 -64.61 41.33 -1.65
C ALA A 211 -66.09 40.89 -1.59
N ARG A 212 -66.37 39.61 -1.84
CA ARG A 212 -67.73 39.05 -1.72
C ARG A 212 -68.24 39.03 -0.28
N LEU A 213 -67.37 38.85 0.71
CA LEU A 213 -67.74 38.94 2.12
C LEU A 213 -68.14 40.37 2.49
N LYS A 214 -67.37 41.37 2.05
CA LYS A 214 -67.71 42.78 2.25
C LYS A 214 -69.03 43.12 1.55
N GLU A 215 -69.21 42.69 0.30
CA GLU A 215 -70.47 42.86 -0.43
C GLU A 215 -71.67 42.23 0.29
N SER A 216 -71.52 40.99 0.79
CA SER A 216 -72.59 40.34 1.56
C SER A 216 -72.83 41.00 2.92
N GLN A 217 -71.81 41.58 3.57
CA GLN A 217 -71.98 42.42 4.77
C GLN A 217 -72.74 43.71 4.46
N TYR A 218 -72.51 44.35 3.31
CA TYR A 218 -73.32 45.49 2.88
C TYR A 218 -74.77 45.09 2.59
N GLN A 219 -75.01 43.89 2.06
CA GLN A 219 -76.36 43.35 1.86
C GLN A 219 -77.05 42.93 3.19
N LEU A 220 -76.29 42.44 4.17
CA LEU A 220 -76.73 42.06 5.52
C LEU A 220 -76.69 43.21 6.54
N THR A 221 -76.45 44.44 6.11
CA THR A 221 -76.76 45.63 6.89
C THR A 221 -78.12 46.15 6.41
N PRO A 222 -79.27 45.48 6.70
CA PRO A 222 -80.56 46.08 6.44
C PRO A 222 -80.65 47.34 7.28
N TRP A 223 -80.80 48.48 6.61
CA TRP A 223 -81.62 49.62 7.04
C TRP A 223 -81.87 49.68 8.54
N ARG A 224 -80.82 49.85 9.35
CA ARG A 224 -80.95 50.18 10.77
C ARG A 224 -80.69 51.68 10.92
N SER A 225 -81.36 52.47 10.08
CA SER A 225 -81.22 53.92 10.02
C SER A 225 -82.52 54.52 9.50
N ASP A 226 -83.61 54.25 10.21
CA ASP A 226 -84.80 55.12 10.32
C ASP A 226 -85.88 54.40 11.15
N TRP A 227 -85.99 54.71 12.45
CA TRP A 227 -87.30 54.76 13.17
C TRP A 227 -87.24 55.16 14.65
N ARG A 228 -86.09 55.52 15.24
CA ARG A 228 -86.08 56.08 16.61
C ARG A 228 -85.57 57.50 16.64
N ASP A 229 -86.40 58.41 16.15
CA ASP A 229 -86.51 59.75 16.72
C ASP A 229 -87.86 60.36 16.36
N THR A 230 -88.87 60.13 17.21
CA THR A 230 -89.85 61.18 17.46
C THR A 230 -90.19 61.19 18.94
N LYS A 231 -89.75 62.29 19.55
CA LYS A 231 -89.88 62.65 20.96
C LYS A 231 -91.34 62.56 21.39
N PHE A 232 -91.62 61.77 22.43
CA PHE A 232 -92.54 62.22 23.46
C PHE A 232 -91.82 62.16 24.81
N ALA A 233 -91.62 63.36 25.36
CA ALA A 233 -91.19 63.57 26.71
C ALA A 233 -92.17 62.89 27.68
N SER A 234 -91.64 62.29 28.74
CA SER A 234 -92.09 62.55 30.12
C SER A 234 -91.11 61.92 31.12
N GLN A 235 -90.93 62.67 32.19
CA GLN A 235 -90.04 62.46 33.32
C GLN A 235 -90.20 61.11 34.01
N SER A 236 -89.12 60.60 34.62
CA SER A 236 -89.06 60.29 36.06
C SER A 236 -87.74 59.59 36.45
N GLN A 237 -86.84 60.36 37.06
CA GLN A 237 -86.17 60.10 38.35
C GLN A 237 -85.96 58.65 38.84
N GLY A 238 -84.71 58.30 39.21
CA GLY A 238 -84.43 57.17 40.11
C GLY A 238 -83.03 56.55 40.04
N ASN A 239 -82.08 57.12 40.79
CA ASN A 239 -80.86 56.60 41.43
C ASN A 239 -80.32 55.17 41.15
N SER A 240 -78.98 55.07 41.19
CA SER A 240 -78.18 54.29 42.17
C SER A 240 -77.25 53.20 41.61
N SER A 241 -75.96 53.34 41.97
CA SER A 241 -74.93 52.31 42.24
C SER A 241 -74.49 51.41 41.07
N GLY A 242 -73.23 51.30 40.66
CA GLY A 242 -72.00 51.23 41.45
C GLY A 242 -71.53 49.77 41.48
N ALA A 243 -70.47 49.42 40.74
CA ALA A 243 -69.51 48.34 41.06
C ALA A 243 -68.47 48.17 39.95
N ALA A 244 -67.22 48.43 40.31
CA ALA A 244 -66.02 47.90 39.67
C ALA A 244 -65.80 46.43 40.08
N LEU A 245 -64.91 45.73 39.36
CA LEU A 245 -63.93 44.71 39.79
C LEU A 245 -63.65 43.78 38.59
N THR A 246 -62.47 43.92 37.97
CA THR A 246 -61.28 43.02 38.04
C THR A 246 -61.45 41.70 37.31
#